data_AF-A0A3A8GCR3-F1
#
_entry.id   AF-A0A3A8GCR3-F1
#
_cell.length_a   1.000
_cell.length_b   1.000
_cell.length_c   1.000
_cell.angle_alpha   90.00
_cell.angle_beta   90.00
_cell.angle_gamma   90.00
#
_symmetry.space_group_name_H-M   'P 1'
#
loop_
_entity.id
_entity.type
_entity.pdbx_description
1 polymer ?
#
loop_
_entity_poly.entity_id
_entity_poly.type
_entity_poly.pdbx_seq_one_letter_code
_entity_poly.pdbx_strand_id
1 'polypeptide(L)'
;MIDPRFPARLLEDLSEPRTIAGPKTRLELDRWGDESEELPSGLVPFAMDGGGGVWYLDVEDRLKKGVGAIFYLHMSETYGDTRYIASSYDELLQRVSEGLHPDDLPTFDALASRQAPKGVRVPGIEGLVDVEHIHASTGRPAVVTVHDNARCEGGFVARAGTSVYMTDAGRIHFVTLAERAVVDGIPCAGDTVLAPHPKTGRPLRFTPAEPIVIDGLPLAAFHEVMVEDPIYSPSVSGVLARDHDVEGLPLAAGTQVHLLRGKLDQGTLRADANVAGTLLPAGTWFELLSGTLYRTRPPAT
;
A
#
# COMPACT_ATOMS: atom_id res chain seq x y z
N MET A 1 10.16 -27.33 9.66
CA MET A 1 10.04 -28.82 9.65
C MET A 1 9.32 -29.16 8.36
N ILE A 2 9.81 -30.10 7.55
CA ILE A 2 9.17 -30.43 6.26
C ILE A 2 7.77 -31.01 6.53
N ASP A 3 6.74 -30.47 5.85
CA ASP A 3 5.38 -30.98 6.00
C ASP A 3 5.27 -32.38 5.36
N PRO A 4 4.90 -33.42 6.12
CA PRO A 4 4.83 -34.80 5.61
C PRO A 4 3.71 -34.99 4.57
N ARG A 5 2.82 -34.01 4.39
CA ARG A 5 1.73 -34.05 3.41
C ARG A 5 2.17 -33.61 2.02
N PHE A 6 3.40 -33.13 1.86
CA PHE A 6 3.95 -32.85 0.55
C PHE A 6 4.01 -34.10 -0.33
N PRO A 7 3.78 -33.96 -1.65
CA PRO A 7 3.90 -35.07 -2.57
C PRO A 7 5.34 -35.61 -2.59
N ALA A 8 5.50 -36.91 -2.78
CA ALA A 8 6.79 -37.60 -2.65
C ALA A 8 7.92 -36.96 -3.48
N ARG A 9 7.60 -36.53 -4.71
CA ARG A 9 8.57 -35.84 -5.57
C ARG A 9 9.04 -34.51 -4.98
N LEU A 10 8.13 -33.72 -4.41
CA LEU A 10 8.51 -32.47 -3.73
C LEU A 10 9.36 -32.76 -2.48
N LEU A 11 9.05 -33.81 -1.73
CA LEU A 11 9.86 -34.23 -0.57
C LEU A 11 11.28 -34.63 -0.96
N GLU A 12 11.43 -35.38 -2.05
CA GLU A 12 12.73 -35.72 -2.64
C GLU A 12 13.47 -34.45 -3.05
N ASP A 13 12.78 -33.53 -3.72
CA ASP A 13 13.38 -32.28 -4.19
C ASP A 13 13.74 -31.31 -3.04
N LEU A 14 13.02 -31.37 -1.90
CA LEU A 14 13.34 -30.63 -0.67
C LEU A 14 14.39 -31.35 0.21
N SER A 15 14.83 -32.56 -0.16
CA SER A 15 15.79 -33.33 0.63
C SER A 15 17.19 -32.68 0.64
N GLU A 16 17.49 -31.83 -0.34
CA GLU A 16 18.71 -31.02 -0.42
C GLU A 16 18.39 -29.65 -1.02
N PRO A 17 19.09 -28.56 -0.61
CA PRO A 17 18.90 -27.25 -1.25
C PRO A 17 19.17 -27.32 -2.74
N ARG A 18 18.20 -26.90 -3.55
CA ARG A 18 18.33 -26.90 -5.01
C ARG A 18 17.58 -25.76 -5.65
N THR A 19 18.08 -25.34 -6.80
CA THR A 19 17.42 -24.39 -7.69
C THR A 19 16.86 -25.15 -8.88
N ILE A 20 15.59 -24.90 -9.19
CA ILE A 20 14.98 -25.28 -10.47
C ILE A 20 14.79 -24.01 -11.27
N ALA A 21 15.34 -23.95 -12.47
CA ALA A 21 15.24 -22.76 -13.32
C ALA A 21 14.61 -23.12 -14.68
N GLY A 22 13.62 -22.32 -15.06
CA GLY A 22 13.10 -22.25 -16.42
C GLY A 22 13.57 -20.97 -17.12
N PRO A 23 13.09 -20.71 -18.36
CA PRO A 23 13.47 -19.53 -19.12
C PRO A 23 13.18 -18.18 -18.44
N LYS A 24 12.11 -18.11 -17.65
CA LYS A 24 11.62 -16.85 -17.03
C LYS A 24 11.42 -16.93 -15.52
N THR A 25 11.61 -18.09 -14.90
CA THR A 25 11.26 -18.30 -13.50
C THR A 25 12.26 -19.22 -12.85
N ARG A 26 12.53 -18.95 -11.58
CA ARG A 26 13.42 -19.70 -10.73
C ARG A 26 12.66 -20.11 -9.47
N LEU A 27 12.87 -21.35 -9.04
CA LEU A 27 12.40 -21.91 -7.79
C LEU A 27 13.64 -22.25 -6.95
N GLU A 28 13.94 -21.44 -5.96
CA GLU A 28 14.87 -21.76 -4.90
C GLU A 28 14.12 -22.56 -3.85
N LEU A 29 14.30 -23.89 -3.86
CA LEU A 29 13.63 -24.75 -2.89
C LEU A 29 14.28 -24.57 -1.52
N ASP A 30 13.47 -24.17 -0.55
CA ASP A 30 13.89 -23.99 0.83
C ASP A 30 12.86 -24.62 1.78
N ARG A 31 13.37 -25.22 2.86
CA ARG A 31 12.59 -25.82 3.94
C ARG A 31 12.02 -24.79 4.91
N TRP A 32 12.44 -23.53 4.77
CA TRP A 32 12.10 -22.39 5.61
C TRP A 32 11.56 -21.25 4.74
N GLY A 33 10.52 -21.52 3.97
CA GLY A 33 9.85 -20.44 3.25
C GLY A 33 9.13 -19.51 4.24
N ASP A 34 9.09 -18.22 3.91
CA ASP A 34 8.37 -17.22 4.70
C ASP A 34 6.85 -17.50 4.62
N GLU A 35 6.26 -17.83 5.78
CA GLU A 35 4.81 -17.93 5.92
C GLU A 35 4.21 -16.53 5.77
N SER A 36 3.22 -16.39 4.89
CA SER A 36 2.46 -15.15 4.77
C SER A 36 1.25 -15.20 5.70
N GLU A 37 1.03 -14.13 6.46
CA GLU A 37 -0.19 -13.95 7.28
C GLU A 37 -1.44 -13.73 6.41
N GLU A 38 -1.27 -13.45 5.11
CA GLU A 38 -2.36 -13.20 4.16
C GLU A 38 -3.05 -14.47 3.67
N LEU A 39 -2.36 -15.61 3.73
CA LEU A 39 -2.88 -16.89 3.23
C LEU A 39 -3.44 -17.74 4.38
N PRO A 40 -4.53 -18.51 4.14
CA PRO A 40 -5.10 -19.34 5.18
C PRO A 40 -4.13 -20.45 5.59
N SER A 41 -4.19 -20.85 6.86
CA SER A 41 -3.44 -22.00 7.36
C SER A 41 -3.78 -23.26 6.55
N GLY A 42 -2.74 -23.99 6.13
CA GLY A 42 -2.86 -25.12 5.19
C GLY A 42 -2.24 -24.85 3.82
N LEU A 43 -1.81 -23.61 3.54
CA LEU A 43 -0.86 -23.32 2.47
C LEU A 43 0.56 -23.32 3.04
N VAL A 44 1.38 -24.25 2.60
CA VAL A 44 2.73 -24.42 3.13
C VAL A 44 3.72 -23.91 2.09
N PRO A 45 4.59 -22.93 2.42
CA PRO A 45 5.60 -22.44 1.50
C PRO A 45 6.68 -23.51 1.27
N PHE A 46 7.18 -23.62 0.05
CA PHE A 46 8.22 -24.60 -0.30
C PHE A 46 9.31 -24.06 -1.23
N ALA A 47 9.14 -22.86 -1.80
CA ALA A 47 10.17 -22.24 -2.63
C ALA A 47 10.06 -20.72 -2.64
N MET A 48 11.15 -20.06 -3.02
CA MET A 48 11.22 -18.62 -3.32
C MET A 48 11.76 -18.37 -4.73
N ASP A 49 11.53 -17.20 -5.31
CA ASP A 49 12.11 -16.81 -6.60
C ASP A 49 13.38 -15.96 -6.51
N GLY A 50 13.79 -15.58 -5.29
CA GLY A 50 14.94 -14.69 -5.02
C GLY A 50 14.63 -13.19 -5.16
N GLY A 51 13.43 -12.83 -5.63
CA GLY A 51 12.90 -11.46 -5.70
C GLY A 51 11.90 -11.13 -4.59
N GLY A 52 11.51 -12.11 -3.79
CA GLY A 52 10.51 -11.99 -2.73
C GLY A 52 9.18 -12.66 -3.06
N GLY A 53 9.08 -13.36 -4.19
CA GLY A 53 7.97 -14.24 -4.50
C GLY A 53 8.09 -15.57 -3.77
N VAL A 54 6.98 -16.02 -3.17
CA VAL A 54 6.91 -17.27 -2.42
C VAL A 54 5.91 -18.22 -3.08
N TRP A 55 6.28 -19.50 -3.13
CA TRP A 55 5.51 -20.57 -3.73
C TRP A 55 4.89 -21.44 -2.63
N TYR A 56 3.59 -21.62 -2.70
CA TYR A 56 2.80 -22.33 -1.69
C TYR A 56 2.16 -23.57 -2.29
N LEU A 57 2.09 -24.64 -1.50
CA LEU A 57 1.31 -25.84 -1.81
C LEU A 57 0.14 -25.93 -0.82
N ASP A 58 -1.08 -26.04 -1.35
CA ASP A 58 -2.29 -26.18 -0.55
C ASP A 58 -2.50 -27.66 -0.16
N VAL A 59 -2.07 -28.02 1.05
CA VAL A 59 -2.13 -29.40 1.56
C VAL A 59 -3.52 -29.77 2.11
N GLU A 60 -4.43 -28.81 2.20
CA GLU A 60 -5.75 -28.97 2.83
C GLU A 60 -6.93 -28.52 1.95
N ASP A 61 -6.67 -28.15 0.69
CA ASP A 61 -7.65 -27.60 -0.26
C ASP A 61 -8.40 -26.37 0.28
N ARG A 62 -7.66 -25.48 0.96
CA ARG A 62 -8.20 -24.23 1.53
C ARG A 62 -8.69 -23.27 0.46
N LEU A 63 -8.06 -23.26 -0.72
CA LEU A 63 -8.42 -22.39 -1.84
C LEU A 63 -9.32 -23.06 -2.88
N LYS A 64 -9.80 -24.29 -2.61
CA LYS A 64 -10.80 -25.01 -3.43
C LYS A 64 -10.33 -25.22 -4.86
N LYS A 65 -9.05 -25.57 -5.03
CA LYS A 65 -8.42 -25.92 -6.33
C LYS A 65 -7.92 -27.36 -6.37
N GLY A 66 -8.18 -28.14 -5.32
CA GLY A 66 -7.69 -29.49 -5.12
C GLY A 66 -6.46 -29.52 -4.21
N VAL A 67 -6.36 -30.57 -3.39
CA VAL A 67 -5.17 -30.84 -2.57
C VAL A 67 -3.95 -30.99 -3.48
N GLY A 68 -2.86 -30.29 -3.15
CA GLY A 68 -1.63 -30.28 -3.94
C GLY A 68 -1.55 -29.17 -4.98
N ALA A 69 -2.59 -28.32 -5.09
CA ALA A 69 -2.55 -27.13 -5.91
C ALA A 69 -1.44 -26.17 -5.47
N ILE A 70 -0.81 -25.52 -6.45
CA ILE A 70 0.31 -24.61 -6.27
C ILE A 70 -0.14 -23.17 -6.49
N PHE A 71 0.29 -22.30 -5.59
CA PHE A 71 0.02 -20.87 -5.61
C PHE A 71 1.31 -20.07 -5.52
N TYR A 72 1.24 -18.82 -5.97
CA TYR A 72 2.30 -17.84 -5.86
C TYR A 72 1.76 -16.55 -5.25
N LEU A 73 2.54 -15.95 -4.35
CA LEU A 73 2.27 -14.66 -3.74
C LEU A 73 3.59 -13.96 -3.43
N HIS A 74 3.73 -12.68 -3.77
CA HIS A 74 4.88 -11.89 -3.35
C HIS A 74 4.76 -11.46 -1.88
N MET A 75 5.86 -11.39 -1.14
CA MET A 75 5.84 -11.05 0.30
C MET A 75 5.27 -9.66 0.62
N SER A 76 5.23 -8.76 -0.37
CA SER A 76 4.63 -7.42 -0.24
C SER A 76 3.19 -7.33 -0.76
N GLU A 77 2.64 -8.44 -1.25
CA GLU A 77 1.32 -8.53 -1.84
C GLU A 77 0.30 -9.09 -0.81
N THR A 78 -1.00 -8.92 -1.10
CA THR A 78 -2.11 -9.35 -0.24
C THR A 78 -2.80 -10.61 -0.78
N TYR A 79 -3.76 -11.17 -0.03
CA TYR A 79 -4.54 -12.33 -0.51
C TYR A 79 -5.07 -12.16 -1.95
N GLY A 80 -5.57 -10.97 -2.30
CA GLY A 80 -6.15 -10.68 -3.61
C GLY A 80 -5.19 -10.83 -4.78
N ASP A 81 -3.89 -10.65 -4.52
CA ASP A 81 -2.82 -10.74 -5.50
C ASP A 81 -2.34 -12.18 -5.74
N THR A 82 -2.82 -13.14 -4.93
CA THR A 82 -2.47 -14.56 -5.06
C THR A 82 -2.81 -15.08 -6.45
N ARG A 83 -1.90 -15.89 -7.01
CA ARG A 83 -2.06 -16.49 -8.34
C ARG A 83 -2.12 -18.00 -8.22
N TYR A 84 -3.09 -18.62 -8.87
CA TYR A 84 -3.13 -20.08 -9.04
C TYR A 84 -2.18 -20.48 -10.16
N ILE A 85 -1.18 -21.30 -9.83
CA ILE A 85 -0.12 -21.64 -10.77
C ILE A 85 -0.35 -23.00 -11.45
N ALA A 86 -0.62 -24.04 -10.67
CA ALA A 86 -0.70 -25.41 -11.18
C ALA A 86 -1.55 -26.28 -10.25
N SER A 87 -2.09 -27.39 -10.77
CA SER A 87 -2.87 -28.37 -9.99
C SER A 87 -1.99 -29.32 -9.19
N SER A 88 -0.70 -29.41 -9.52
CA SER A 88 0.27 -30.28 -8.85
C SER A 88 1.70 -29.75 -9.02
N TYR A 89 2.61 -30.30 -8.22
CA TYR A 89 4.04 -30.00 -8.34
C TYR A 89 4.64 -30.44 -9.69
N ASP A 90 4.20 -31.58 -10.24
CA ASP A 90 4.68 -32.04 -11.54
C ASP A 90 4.29 -31.08 -12.67
N GLU A 91 3.06 -30.59 -12.64
CA GLU A 91 2.58 -29.60 -13.60
C GLU A 91 3.33 -28.26 -13.43
N LEU A 92 3.63 -27.84 -12.20
CA LEU A 92 4.47 -26.67 -11.96
C LEU A 92 5.83 -26.81 -12.67
N LEU A 93 6.52 -27.94 -12.47
CA LEU A 93 7.84 -28.16 -13.07
C LEU A 93 7.78 -28.13 -14.59
N GLN A 94 6.73 -28.73 -15.18
CA GLN A 94 6.49 -28.66 -16.62
C GLN A 94 6.30 -27.21 -17.07
N ARG A 95 5.39 -26.45 -16.45
CA ARG A 95 5.10 -25.05 -16.82
C ARG A 95 6.34 -24.15 -16.68
N VAL A 96 7.14 -24.34 -15.63
CA VAL A 96 8.41 -23.61 -15.45
C VAL A 96 9.36 -23.92 -16.59
N SER A 97 9.50 -25.18 -16.98
CA SER A 97 10.35 -25.57 -18.13
C SER A 97 9.86 -24.96 -19.47
N GLU A 98 8.55 -24.75 -19.60
CA GLU A 98 7.90 -24.12 -20.76
C GLU A 98 7.97 -22.58 -20.74
N GLY A 99 8.52 -21.97 -19.69
CA GLY A 99 8.71 -20.52 -19.59
C GLY A 99 7.56 -19.77 -18.92
N LEU A 100 6.82 -20.41 -18.02
CA LEU A 100 5.91 -19.74 -17.09
C LEU A 100 6.60 -18.58 -16.37
N HIS A 101 5.90 -17.46 -16.22
CA HIS A 101 6.18 -16.40 -15.25
C HIS A 101 4.91 -16.16 -14.42
N PRO A 102 4.95 -16.10 -13.08
CA PRO A 102 3.75 -15.91 -12.25
C PRO A 102 2.90 -14.71 -12.68
N ASP A 103 3.52 -13.56 -12.98
CA ASP A 103 2.81 -12.34 -13.40
C ASP A 103 2.06 -12.44 -14.74
N ASP A 104 2.31 -13.49 -15.54
CA ASP A 104 1.53 -13.75 -16.75
C ASP A 104 0.14 -14.32 -16.42
N LEU A 105 -0.11 -14.73 -15.16
CA LEU A 105 -1.38 -15.30 -14.70
C LEU A 105 -2.23 -14.28 -13.95
N PRO A 106 -3.57 -14.38 -14.04
CA PRO A 106 -4.45 -13.47 -13.32
C PRO A 106 -4.38 -13.70 -11.80
N THR A 107 -4.41 -12.59 -11.06
CA THR A 107 -4.59 -12.61 -9.60
C THR A 107 -6.00 -13.03 -9.21
N PHE A 108 -6.21 -13.40 -7.96
CA PHE A 108 -7.54 -13.73 -7.44
C PHE A 108 -8.52 -12.56 -7.58
N ASP A 109 -8.09 -11.34 -7.28
CA ASP A 109 -8.91 -10.14 -7.46
C ASP A 109 -9.26 -9.93 -8.94
N ALA A 110 -8.30 -10.13 -9.86
CA ALA A 110 -8.58 -10.05 -11.29
C ALA A 110 -9.62 -11.11 -11.73
N LEU A 111 -9.53 -12.33 -11.19
CA LEU A 111 -10.52 -13.39 -11.45
C LEU A 111 -11.90 -13.04 -10.88
N ALA A 112 -11.96 -12.54 -9.64
CA ALA A 112 -13.20 -12.13 -8.98
C ALA A 112 -13.88 -10.96 -9.72
N SER A 113 -13.07 -10.07 -10.32
CA SER A 113 -13.54 -8.86 -10.98
C SER A 113 -14.02 -9.07 -12.44
N ARG A 114 -13.84 -10.25 -13.03
CA ARG A 114 -14.25 -10.53 -14.43
C ARG A 114 -15.73 -10.27 -14.72
N GLN A 115 -16.57 -10.36 -13.70
CA GLN A 115 -18.01 -10.13 -13.78
C GLN A 115 -18.46 -9.07 -12.78
N ALA A 116 -17.60 -8.07 -12.53
CA ALA A 116 -17.90 -7.00 -11.59
C ALA A 116 -19.22 -6.30 -11.97
N PRO A 117 -20.18 -6.22 -11.03
CA PRO A 117 -21.52 -5.72 -11.35
C PRO A 117 -21.51 -4.20 -11.59
N LYS A 118 -22.44 -3.75 -12.42
CA LYS A 118 -22.60 -2.34 -12.81
C LYS A 118 -23.96 -1.82 -12.33
N GLY A 119 -24.04 -0.53 -12.02
CA GLY A 119 -25.26 0.11 -11.53
C GLY A 119 -25.81 -0.49 -10.24
N VAL A 120 -24.94 -0.83 -9.29
CA VAL A 120 -25.33 -1.43 -8.01
C VAL A 120 -25.20 -0.44 -6.85
N ARG A 121 -25.89 -0.73 -5.74
CA ARG A 121 -25.71 0.00 -4.49
C ARG A 121 -24.58 -0.65 -3.69
N VAL A 122 -23.70 0.18 -3.15
CA VAL A 122 -22.60 -0.26 -2.28
C VAL A 122 -22.78 0.40 -0.91
N PRO A 123 -22.75 -0.37 0.20
CA PRO A 123 -22.86 0.19 1.54
C PRO A 123 -21.84 1.32 1.75
N GLY A 124 -22.29 2.41 2.39
CA GLY A 124 -21.45 3.58 2.66
C GLY A 124 -21.31 4.57 1.50
N ILE A 125 -21.93 4.33 0.34
CA ILE A 125 -21.98 5.26 -0.79
C ILE A 125 -23.43 5.42 -1.25
N GLU A 126 -23.95 6.65 -1.19
CA GLU A 126 -25.29 6.96 -1.71
C GLU A 126 -25.31 6.95 -3.24
N GLY A 127 -26.34 6.34 -3.83
CA GLY A 127 -26.51 6.28 -5.28
C GLY A 127 -26.11 4.93 -5.88
N LEU A 128 -25.91 4.92 -7.21
CA LEU A 128 -25.46 3.76 -7.96
C LEU A 128 -23.98 3.91 -8.32
N VAL A 129 -23.27 2.79 -8.29
CA VAL A 129 -21.87 2.72 -8.66
C VAL A 129 -21.62 1.54 -9.60
N ASP A 130 -20.52 1.64 -10.33
CA ASP A 130 -19.99 0.54 -11.12
C ASP A 130 -18.84 -0.10 -10.38
N VAL A 131 -18.90 -1.40 -10.10
CA VAL A 131 -17.77 -2.10 -9.50
C VAL A 131 -16.72 -2.31 -10.58
N GLU A 132 -15.48 -1.90 -10.30
CA GLU A 132 -14.32 -2.12 -11.16
C GLU A 132 -13.53 -3.33 -10.66
N HIS A 133 -13.30 -3.39 -9.35
CA HIS A 133 -12.55 -4.46 -8.69
C HIS A 133 -13.28 -5.03 -7.49
N ILE A 134 -13.08 -6.32 -7.22
CA ILE A 134 -13.66 -7.08 -6.11
C ILE A 134 -12.52 -7.73 -5.32
N HIS A 135 -12.55 -7.58 -3.99
CA HIS A 135 -11.71 -8.31 -3.05
C HIS A 135 -12.08 -9.79 -3.08
N ALA A 136 -11.21 -10.66 -3.60
CA ALA A 136 -11.48 -12.09 -3.73
C ALA A 136 -11.73 -12.79 -2.39
N SER A 137 -11.08 -12.30 -1.32
CA SER A 137 -11.22 -12.83 0.04
C SER A 137 -12.64 -12.68 0.60
N THR A 138 -13.33 -11.60 0.26
CA THR A 138 -14.62 -11.22 0.86
C THR A 138 -15.77 -11.15 -0.14
N GLY A 139 -15.48 -11.11 -1.44
CA GLY A 139 -16.44 -10.85 -2.52
C GLY A 139 -16.98 -9.42 -2.53
N ARG A 140 -16.41 -8.51 -1.74
CA ARG A 140 -16.85 -7.11 -1.63
C ARG A 140 -16.16 -6.23 -2.68
N PRO A 141 -16.78 -5.10 -3.07
CA PRO A 141 -16.11 -4.13 -3.93
C PRO A 141 -14.80 -3.64 -3.32
N ALA A 142 -13.74 -3.66 -4.11
CA ALA A 142 -12.43 -3.08 -3.80
C ALA A 142 -12.27 -1.70 -4.44
N VAL A 143 -12.81 -1.53 -5.66
CA VAL A 143 -12.81 -0.26 -6.37
C VAL A 143 -14.14 -0.09 -7.08
N VAL A 144 -14.75 1.09 -6.94
CA VAL A 144 -16.01 1.43 -7.59
C VAL A 144 -15.93 2.80 -8.25
N THR A 145 -16.56 2.98 -9.41
CA THR A 145 -16.76 4.29 -10.04
C THR A 145 -18.11 4.85 -9.61
N VAL A 146 -18.15 6.07 -9.09
CA VAL A 146 -19.41 6.77 -8.79
C VAL A 146 -19.93 7.50 -10.03
N HIS A 147 -21.21 7.32 -10.39
CA HIS A 147 -21.80 7.97 -11.58
C HIS A 147 -22.12 9.44 -11.36
N ASP A 148 -22.72 9.73 -10.21
CA ASP A 148 -23.09 11.07 -9.76
C ASP A 148 -22.31 11.42 -8.50
N ASN A 149 -22.32 12.70 -8.13
CA ASN A 149 -21.77 13.13 -6.84
C ASN A 149 -22.54 12.39 -5.73
N ALA A 150 -21.81 11.62 -4.93
CA ALA A 150 -22.38 10.64 -4.02
C ALA A 150 -21.96 10.97 -2.60
N ARG A 151 -22.92 11.07 -1.67
CA ARG A 151 -22.59 11.23 -0.25
C ARG A 151 -22.05 9.90 0.28
N CYS A 152 -20.95 9.99 1.00
CA CYS A 152 -20.28 8.84 1.60
C CYS A 152 -20.51 8.76 3.10
N GLU A 153 -20.33 7.57 3.65
CA GLU A 153 -20.13 7.37 5.08
C GLU A 153 -18.94 8.23 5.55
N GLY A 154 -19.15 9.02 6.61
CA GLY A 154 -18.22 10.09 7.02
C GLY A 154 -18.68 11.49 6.62
N GLY A 155 -19.75 11.63 5.83
CA GLY A 155 -20.46 12.89 5.62
C GLY A 155 -19.91 13.79 4.52
N PHE A 156 -18.88 13.35 3.79
CA PHE A 156 -18.32 14.04 2.61
C PHE A 156 -18.95 13.50 1.31
N VAL A 157 -18.67 14.18 0.19
CA VAL A 157 -19.24 13.85 -1.13
C VAL A 157 -18.14 13.40 -2.09
N ALA A 158 -18.24 12.19 -2.61
CA ALA A 158 -17.38 11.66 -3.66
C ALA A 158 -17.71 12.31 -5.01
N ARG A 159 -16.68 12.61 -5.80
CA ARG A 159 -16.79 13.24 -7.11
C ARG A 159 -17.25 12.25 -8.18
N ALA A 160 -18.31 12.60 -8.90
CA ALA A 160 -18.79 11.89 -10.09
C ALA A 160 -17.65 11.55 -11.06
N GLY A 161 -17.69 10.34 -11.62
CA GLY A 161 -16.72 9.83 -12.58
C GLY A 161 -15.35 9.47 -11.99
N THR A 162 -15.18 9.50 -10.66
CA THR A 162 -13.93 9.09 -10.00
C THR A 162 -14.07 7.76 -9.29
N SER A 163 -12.94 7.08 -9.12
CA SER A 163 -12.88 5.80 -8.40
C SER A 163 -12.83 6.03 -6.89
N VAL A 164 -13.61 5.24 -6.15
CA VAL A 164 -13.55 5.10 -4.70
C VAL A 164 -12.90 3.74 -4.40
N TYR A 165 -11.80 3.78 -3.68
CA TYR A 165 -11.08 2.60 -3.24
C TYR A 165 -11.59 2.20 -1.87
N MET A 166 -11.80 0.90 -1.66
CA MET A 166 -12.41 0.35 -0.46
C MET A 166 -11.52 -0.74 0.14
N THR A 167 -11.53 -0.85 1.47
CA THR A 167 -10.90 -1.96 2.18
C THR A 167 -11.74 -3.24 2.02
N ASP A 168 -11.16 -4.39 2.34
CA ASP A 168 -11.86 -5.68 2.44
C ASP A 168 -13.04 -5.64 3.43
N ALA A 169 -12.94 -4.82 4.48
CA ALA A 169 -14.02 -4.53 5.42
C ALA A 169 -15.14 -3.64 4.83
N GLY A 170 -15.01 -3.19 3.59
CA GLY A 170 -15.99 -2.35 2.89
C GLY A 170 -15.96 -0.89 3.33
N ARG A 171 -14.85 -0.42 3.91
CA ARG A 171 -14.68 0.99 4.31
C ARG A 171 -13.98 1.76 3.19
N ILE A 172 -14.26 3.04 3.06
CA ILE A 172 -13.56 3.90 2.09
C ILE A 172 -12.08 4.05 2.52
N HIS A 173 -11.18 3.76 1.59
CA HIS A 173 -9.74 3.92 1.74
C HIS A 173 -9.25 5.18 1.01
N PHE A 174 -9.71 5.41 -0.23
CA PHE A 174 -9.43 6.64 -0.99
C PHE A 174 -10.66 7.11 -1.74
N VAL A 175 -10.84 8.42 -1.82
CA VAL A 175 -11.94 9.06 -2.55
C VAL A 175 -11.52 10.45 -3.02
N THR A 176 -11.92 10.84 -4.22
CA THR A 176 -11.80 12.23 -4.66
C THR A 176 -13.02 13.02 -4.20
N LEU A 177 -12.82 14.12 -3.47
CA LEU A 177 -13.92 14.97 -3.00
C LEU A 177 -14.52 15.78 -4.14
N ALA A 178 -15.85 15.85 -4.22
CA ALA A 178 -16.56 16.67 -5.20
C ALA A 178 -16.48 18.18 -4.88
N GLU A 179 -16.36 18.50 -3.59
CA GLU A 179 -16.43 19.86 -3.08
C GLU A 179 -15.66 19.97 -1.76
N ARG A 180 -15.53 21.20 -1.24
CA ARG A 180 -14.93 21.41 0.09
C ARG A 180 -15.74 20.68 1.15
N ALA A 181 -15.05 19.98 2.06
CA ALA A 181 -15.68 19.28 3.16
C ALA A 181 -14.90 19.49 4.46
N VAL A 182 -15.58 19.44 5.60
CA VAL A 182 -14.93 19.38 6.91
C VAL A 182 -14.97 17.93 7.37
N VAL A 183 -13.81 17.28 7.44
CA VAL A 183 -13.68 15.88 7.84
C VAL A 183 -12.90 15.82 9.14
N ASP A 184 -13.54 15.34 10.21
CA ASP A 184 -12.97 15.33 11.57
C ASP A 184 -12.41 16.71 11.99
N GLY A 185 -13.17 17.78 11.69
CA GLY A 185 -12.77 19.16 11.97
C GLY A 185 -11.73 19.76 11.02
N ILE A 186 -11.19 18.98 10.06
CA ILE A 186 -10.19 19.44 9.11
C ILE A 186 -10.87 19.94 7.82
N PRO A 187 -10.68 21.21 7.43
CA PRO A 187 -11.22 21.77 6.19
C PRO A 187 -10.44 21.25 4.98
N CYS A 188 -11.00 20.28 4.26
CA CYS A 188 -10.44 19.69 3.05
C CYS A 188 -10.93 20.45 1.80
N ALA A 189 -10.04 20.63 0.83
CA ALA A 189 -10.35 21.22 -0.46
C ALA A 189 -11.20 20.26 -1.31
N GLY A 190 -12.04 20.81 -2.20
CA GLY A 190 -12.62 20.01 -3.28
C GLY A 190 -11.52 19.49 -4.21
N ASP A 191 -11.81 18.42 -4.95
CA ASP A 191 -10.89 17.74 -5.86
C ASP A 191 -9.66 17.11 -5.21
N THR A 192 -9.55 17.15 -3.88
CA THR A 192 -8.50 16.43 -3.16
C THR A 192 -8.78 14.93 -3.15
N VAL A 193 -7.70 14.14 -3.20
CA VAL A 193 -7.76 12.72 -2.83
C VAL A 193 -7.71 12.64 -1.31
N LEU A 194 -8.84 12.28 -0.72
CA LEU A 194 -8.96 12.04 0.71
C LEU A 194 -8.72 10.55 1.00
N ALA A 195 -7.81 10.27 1.94
CA ALA A 195 -7.68 8.96 2.57
C ALA A 195 -8.08 9.05 4.04
N PRO A 196 -9.28 8.61 4.44
CA PRO A 196 -9.66 8.59 5.85
C PRO A 196 -9.03 7.40 6.57
N HIS A 197 -8.68 7.58 7.84
CA HIS A 197 -8.21 6.50 8.68
C HIS A 197 -9.32 5.46 8.88
N PRO A 198 -9.06 4.17 8.63
CA PRO A 198 -10.13 3.16 8.53
C PRO A 198 -10.91 2.99 9.84
N LYS A 199 -10.34 3.30 11.01
CA LYS A 199 -11.03 3.14 12.31
C LYS A 199 -11.64 4.44 12.84
N THR A 200 -11.02 5.58 12.59
CA THR A 200 -11.39 6.87 13.23
C THR A 200 -12.02 7.85 12.27
N GLY A 201 -11.88 7.65 10.95
CA GLY A 201 -12.33 8.60 9.93
C GLY A 201 -11.44 9.85 9.79
N ARG A 202 -10.43 10.03 10.66
CA ARG A 202 -9.50 11.16 10.59
C ARG A 202 -8.75 11.16 9.26
N PRO A 203 -8.62 12.29 8.55
CA PRO A 203 -7.83 12.38 7.32
C PRO A 203 -6.35 11.98 7.52
N LEU A 204 -5.88 11.01 6.74
CA LEU A 204 -4.48 10.60 6.62
C LEU A 204 -3.80 11.17 5.38
N ARG A 205 -4.55 11.39 4.30
CA ARG A 205 -4.07 12.07 3.09
C ARG A 205 -5.15 13.01 2.61
N PHE A 206 -4.81 14.27 2.40
CA PHE A 206 -5.76 15.29 1.94
C PHE A 206 -5.03 16.58 1.56
N THR A 207 -5.76 17.52 0.96
CA THR A 207 -5.32 18.89 0.70
C THR A 207 -6.19 19.83 1.54
N PRO A 208 -5.63 20.60 2.48
CA PRO A 208 -6.42 21.52 3.28
C PRO A 208 -6.86 22.72 2.43
N ALA A 209 -8.08 23.20 2.66
CA ALA A 209 -8.64 24.34 1.95
C ALA A 209 -8.24 25.70 2.55
N GLU A 210 -7.64 25.68 3.74
CA GLU A 210 -7.10 26.82 4.47
C GLU A 210 -5.90 26.35 5.32
N PRO A 211 -5.02 27.24 5.82
CA PRO A 211 -3.90 26.81 6.64
C PRO A 211 -4.38 26.09 7.91
N ILE A 212 -3.72 24.98 8.26
CA ILE A 212 -4.04 24.16 9.44
C ILE A 212 -2.80 23.93 10.30
N VAL A 213 -3.00 23.38 11.49
CA VAL A 213 -1.91 22.93 12.36
C VAL A 213 -2.07 21.44 12.64
N ILE A 214 -1.04 20.65 12.33
CA ILE A 214 -0.96 19.23 12.67
C ILE A 214 0.33 19.00 13.45
N ASP A 215 0.21 18.45 14.65
CA ASP A 215 1.34 18.15 15.54
C ASP A 215 2.31 19.33 15.73
N GLY A 216 1.74 20.53 15.82
CA GLY A 216 2.48 21.80 15.98
C GLY A 216 2.95 22.43 14.66
N LEU A 217 2.95 21.70 13.54
CA LEU A 217 3.37 22.22 12.24
C LEU A 217 2.27 23.08 11.59
N PRO A 218 2.54 24.35 11.26
CA PRO A 218 1.61 25.17 10.49
C PRO A 218 1.70 24.80 9.00
N LEU A 219 0.71 24.07 8.48
CA LEU A 219 0.68 23.58 7.10
C LEU A 219 -0.15 24.49 6.20
N ALA A 220 0.35 24.74 5.00
CA ALA A 220 -0.23 25.63 4.00
C ALA A 220 -1.49 25.04 3.37
N ALA A 221 -2.44 25.91 3.02
CA ALA A 221 -3.57 25.54 2.18
C ALA A 221 -3.10 25.07 0.79
N PHE A 222 -3.93 24.26 0.13
CA PHE A 222 -3.76 23.83 -1.26
C PHE A 222 -2.48 23.02 -1.56
N HIS A 223 -1.82 22.50 -0.52
CA HIS A 223 -0.71 21.56 -0.64
C HIS A 223 -1.09 20.24 0.02
N GLU A 224 -0.73 19.11 -0.59
CA GLU A 224 -1.03 17.81 -0.01
C GLU A 224 -0.37 17.65 1.36
N VAL A 225 -1.14 17.09 2.29
CA VAL A 225 -0.72 16.69 3.62
C VAL A 225 -0.89 15.19 3.73
N MET A 226 0.15 14.52 4.21
CA MET A 226 0.10 13.11 4.57
C MET A 226 0.42 12.95 6.06
N VAL A 227 -0.37 12.15 6.75
CA VAL A 227 -0.25 11.77 8.14
C VAL A 227 -0.28 10.25 8.17
N GLU A 228 0.84 9.60 8.48
CA GLU A 228 0.84 8.14 8.66
C GLU A 228 0.37 7.76 10.06
N ASP A 229 -0.24 6.57 10.16
CA ASP A 229 -0.84 6.07 11.40
C ASP A 229 0.21 6.04 12.54
N PRO A 230 -0.08 6.68 13.69
CA PRO A 230 0.83 6.74 14.83
C PRO A 230 1.19 5.38 15.43
N ILE A 231 0.46 4.30 15.12
CA ILE A 231 0.73 2.96 15.66
C ILE A 231 2.06 2.39 15.11
N TYR A 232 2.37 2.63 13.83
CA TYR A 232 3.53 2.00 13.19
C TYR A 232 4.68 2.99 12.95
N SER A 233 4.37 4.21 12.52
CA SER A 233 5.38 5.25 12.27
C SER A 233 4.68 6.60 12.20
N PRO A 234 4.65 7.41 13.27
CA PRO A 234 4.04 8.72 13.21
C PRO A 234 4.86 9.60 12.28
N SER A 235 4.38 9.79 11.04
CA SER A 235 4.97 10.69 10.08
C SER A 235 3.97 11.73 9.63
N VAL A 236 4.46 12.94 9.40
CA VAL A 236 3.67 14.06 8.89
C VAL A 236 4.47 14.72 7.79
N SER A 237 3.88 14.91 6.62
CA SER A 237 4.47 15.71 5.57
C SER A 237 3.48 16.74 5.02
N GLY A 238 4.02 17.84 4.53
CA GLY A 238 3.26 18.93 3.93
C GLY A 238 4.13 20.15 3.69
N VAL A 239 3.53 21.24 3.22
CA VAL A 239 4.23 22.52 2.99
C VAL A 239 3.97 23.47 4.15
N LEU A 240 5.00 24.14 4.67
CA LEU A 240 4.83 25.12 5.75
C LEU A 240 4.07 26.37 5.28
N ALA A 241 3.05 26.79 6.04
CA ALA A 241 2.29 28.01 5.78
C ALA A 241 3.06 29.29 6.11
N ARG A 242 4.02 29.20 7.02
CA ARG A 242 4.84 30.31 7.52
C ARG A 242 6.17 29.77 8.03
N ASP A 243 7.13 30.67 8.21
CA ASP A 243 8.37 30.36 8.89
C ASP A 243 8.09 29.70 10.24
N HIS A 244 8.80 28.61 10.50
CA HIS A 244 8.56 27.82 11.70
C HIS A 244 9.83 27.12 12.17
N ASP A 245 10.03 27.10 13.49
CA ASP A 245 11.16 26.41 14.08
C ASP A 245 10.72 24.98 14.42
N VAL A 246 11.41 23.99 13.86
CA VAL A 246 11.14 22.57 14.12
C VAL A 246 12.37 21.96 14.75
N GLU A 247 12.25 21.46 15.98
CA GLU A 247 13.38 20.93 16.76
C GLU A 247 14.56 21.91 16.87
N GLY A 248 14.27 23.22 16.89
CA GLY A 248 15.27 24.29 16.96
C GLY A 248 15.88 24.68 15.60
N LEU A 249 15.49 24.02 14.51
CA LEU A 249 15.92 24.38 13.15
C LEU A 249 14.95 25.40 12.52
N PRO A 250 15.45 26.57 12.07
CA PRO A 250 14.62 27.62 11.52
C PRO A 250 14.26 27.29 10.06
N LEU A 251 13.02 26.84 9.82
CA LEU A 251 12.55 26.46 8.48
C LEU A 251 11.76 27.60 7.82
N ALA A 252 11.93 27.75 6.51
CA ALA A 252 11.26 28.75 5.70
C ALA A 252 9.82 28.35 5.35
N ALA A 253 8.94 29.36 5.28
CA ALA A 253 7.61 29.21 4.68
C ALA A 253 7.72 28.64 3.25
N GLY A 254 6.72 27.86 2.83
CA GLY A 254 6.68 27.28 1.48
C GLY A 254 7.60 26.08 1.28
N THR A 255 8.41 25.67 2.26
CA THR A 255 9.17 24.43 2.16
C THR A 255 8.29 23.22 2.41
N GLN A 256 8.51 22.15 1.64
CA GLN A 256 8.10 20.82 2.03
C GLN A 256 8.84 20.45 3.32
N VAL A 257 8.10 19.96 4.31
CA VAL A 257 8.63 19.33 5.52
C VAL A 257 8.15 17.90 5.59
N HIS A 258 8.99 17.07 6.19
CA HIS A 258 8.65 15.69 6.52
C HIS A 258 9.16 15.42 7.94
N LEU A 259 8.28 14.94 8.79
CA LEU A 259 8.64 14.35 10.07
C LEU A 259 8.57 12.84 9.93
N LEU A 260 9.66 12.13 10.20
CA LEU A 260 9.68 10.69 10.28
C LEU A 260 9.80 10.27 11.75
N ARG A 261 8.80 9.54 12.27
CA ARG A 261 8.72 9.16 13.69
C ARG A 261 8.78 10.38 14.62
N GLY A 262 8.12 11.46 14.23
CA GLY A 262 8.11 12.75 14.94
C GLY A 262 9.43 13.53 14.91
N LYS A 263 10.44 13.08 14.14
CA LYS A 263 11.73 13.76 13.97
C LYS A 263 11.83 14.43 12.62
N LEU A 264 12.42 15.61 12.55
CA LEU A 264 12.59 16.29 11.27
C LEU A 264 13.47 15.46 10.34
N ASP A 265 12.97 15.20 9.15
CA ASP A 265 13.64 14.42 8.11
C ASP A 265 14.19 15.35 7.02
N GLN A 266 13.40 16.32 6.55
CA GLN A 266 13.85 17.30 5.55
C GLN A 266 13.16 18.66 5.68
N GLY A 267 13.82 19.69 5.16
CA GLY A 267 13.29 21.06 5.08
C GLY A 267 14.25 22.03 4.39
N THR A 268 13.83 23.28 4.26
CA THR A 268 14.66 24.39 3.76
C THR A 268 14.84 25.42 4.85
N LEU A 269 16.09 25.81 5.12
CA LEU A 269 16.41 26.76 6.17
C LEU A 269 16.01 28.20 5.81
N ARG A 270 15.42 28.95 6.74
CA ARG A 270 15.20 30.42 6.57
C ARG A 270 16.38 31.27 7.02
N ALA A 271 17.27 30.70 7.84
CA ALA A 271 18.44 31.36 8.40
C ALA A 271 19.58 30.34 8.53
N ASP A 272 20.82 30.82 8.60
CA ASP A 272 21.99 29.96 8.84
C ASP A 272 21.78 29.12 10.12
N ALA A 273 22.02 27.81 10.03
CA ALA A 273 21.77 26.89 11.14
C ALA A 273 22.74 25.71 11.16
N ASN A 274 22.99 25.17 12.35
CA ASN A 274 23.73 23.92 12.50
C ASN A 274 22.78 22.74 12.34
N VAL A 275 22.92 21.99 11.25
CA VAL A 275 22.17 20.77 10.96
C VAL A 275 23.09 19.58 11.14
N ALA A 276 22.79 18.71 12.12
CA ALA A 276 23.60 17.55 12.47
C ALA A 276 25.11 17.85 12.60
N GLY A 277 25.45 18.99 13.22
CA GLY A 277 26.83 19.44 13.44
C GLY A 277 27.48 20.20 12.28
N THR A 278 26.77 20.41 11.17
CA THR A 278 27.26 21.17 10.00
C THR A 278 26.53 22.51 9.89
N LEU A 279 27.27 23.62 9.83
CA LEU A 279 26.69 24.94 9.57
C LEU A 279 26.28 25.05 8.10
N LEU A 280 24.99 25.18 7.84
CA LEU A 280 24.42 25.37 6.51
C LEU A 280 23.85 26.79 6.37
N PRO A 281 24.03 27.44 5.21
CA PRO A 281 23.51 28.78 4.99
C PRO A 281 21.98 28.78 4.79
N ALA A 282 21.35 29.93 5.04
CA ALA A 282 19.95 30.18 4.72
C ALA A 282 19.62 29.83 3.25
N GLY A 283 18.41 29.31 3.02
CA GLY A 283 17.94 28.83 1.71
C GLY A 283 18.43 27.44 1.34
N THR A 284 19.30 26.81 2.14
CA THR A 284 19.75 25.43 1.91
C THR A 284 18.62 24.46 2.24
N TRP A 285 18.28 23.62 1.27
CA TRP A 285 17.46 22.44 1.52
C TRP A 285 18.36 21.29 2.01
N PHE A 286 17.88 20.52 2.98
CA PHE A 286 18.58 19.37 3.54
C PHE A 286 17.65 18.18 3.75
N GLU A 287 18.24 16.98 3.81
CA GLU A 287 17.60 15.76 4.29
C GLU A 287 18.52 15.04 5.27
N LEU A 288 17.92 14.51 6.34
CA LEU A 288 18.53 13.71 7.38
C LEU A 288 18.15 12.24 7.16
N LEU A 289 19.09 11.33 7.37
CA LEU A 289 18.79 9.90 7.46
C LEU A 289 19.18 9.44 8.86
N SER A 290 18.20 9.08 9.68
CA SER A 290 18.40 8.71 11.08
C SER A 290 19.18 9.78 11.87
N GLY A 291 18.85 11.06 11.64
CA GLY A 291 19.47 12.20 12.31
C GLY A 291 20.84 12.62 11.77
N THR A 292 21.38 11.91 10.77
CA THR A 292 22.64 12.27 10.11
C THR A 292 22.35 13.03 8.82
N LEU A 293 23.10 14.11 8.55
CA LEU A 293 22.97 14.84 7.29
C LEU A 293 23.31 13.93 6.11
N TYR A 294 22.31 13.65 5.27
CA TYR A 294 22.45 12.73 4.13
C TYR A 294 22.70 13.47 2.83
N ARG A 295 21.88 14.48 2.52
CA ARG A 295 22.04 15.31 1.33
C ARG A 295 21.64 16.76 1.57
N THR A 296 22.24 17.65 0.78
CA THR A 296 21.90 19.07 0.74
C THR A 296 21.69 19.53 -0.70
N ARG A 297 20.90 20.58 -0.88
CA ARG A 297 20.80 21.36 -2.12
C ARG A 297 20.98 22.83 -1.76
N PRO A 298 21.93 23.53 -2.40
CA PRO A 298 22.18 24.94 -2.10
C PRO A 298 20.98 25.81 -2.51
N PRO A 299 20.93 27.08 -2.02
CA PRO A 299 19.90 28.02 -2.43
C PRO A 299 19.84 28.19 -3.95
N ALA A 300 18.63 28.33 -4.51
CA ALA A 300 18.50 28.75 -5.90
C ALA A 300 19.13 30.14 -6.08
N THR A 301 19.91 30.31 -7.14
CA THR A 301 20.57 31.58 -7.49
C THR A 301 19.65 32.49 -8.30
#